data_AF-A0A923JCW6-F1
#
_entry.id   AF-A0A923JCW6-F1
#
_cell.length_a   1.000
_cell.length_b   1.000
_cell.length_c   1.000
_cell.angle_alpha   90.00
_cell.angle_beta   90.00
_cell.angle_gamma   90.00
#
_symmetry.space_group_name_H-M   'P 1'
#
loop_
_entity.id
_entity.type
_entity.pdbx_description
1 polymer ?
#
loop_
_entity_poly.entity_id
_entity_poly.type
_entity_poly.pdbx_seq_one_letter_code
_entity_poly.pdbx_strand_id
1 'polypeptide(L)'
;MSVSGPYERYYAERAAEGKRTVWWPWLFLAAVVPLLVVRAFVVSGEPADATAVLQSAAVATAASHASDGRHRVGPGLLPGVWATEGPPPGGTCGYLRTGPDGAEVSRAAVRGPAAARLVDRETVTFTGGCTWTTR
;
A
#
# COMPACT_ATOMS: atom_id res chain seq x y z
N MET A 1 -54.13 -45.70 14.11
CA MET A 1 -53.67 -44.68 15.07
C MET A 1 -52.15 -44.70 15.07
N SER A 2 -51.53 -43.88 14.22
CA SER A 2 -50.07 -43.77 14.13
C SER A 2 -49.57 -42.85 15.24
N VAL A 3 -48.86 -43.42 16.20
CA VAL A 3 -48.21 -42.68 17.28
C VAL A 3 -46.97 -42.02 16.68
N SER A 4 -47.04 -40.72 16.44
CA SER A 4 -45.92 -39.92 15.94
C SER A 4 -44.84 -39.86 17.03
N GLY A 5 -43.72 -40.51 16.74
CA GLY A 5 -42.59 -40.60 17.68
C GLY A 5 -41.99 -39.21 17.96
N PRO A 6 -41.26 -39.05 19.07
CA PRO A 6 -40.61 -37.77 19.44
C PRO A 6 -39.71 -37.21 18.32
N TYR A 7 -39.22 -38.09 17.44
CA TYR A 7 -38.44 -37.73 16.26
C TYR A 7 -39.26 -37.04 15.16
N GLU A 8 -40.53 -37.40 14.97
CA GLU A 8 -41.40 -36.75 13.98
C GLU A 8 -41.80 -35.34 14.41
N ARG A 9 -41.96 -35.12 15.73
CA ARG A 9 -42.18 -33.78 16.29
C ARG A 9 -41.01 -32.82 16.01
N TYR A 10 -39.78 -33.33 16.13
CA TYR A 10 -38.58 -32.54 15.87
C TYR A 10 -38.51 -32.04 14.41
N TYR A 11 -38.88 -32.88 13.44
CA TYR A 11 -38.89 -32.47 12.03
C TYR A 11 -40.11 -31.62 11.64
N ALA A 12 -41.25 -31.81 12.31
CA ALA A 12 -42.44 -30.98 12.10
C ALA A 12 -42.22 -29.53 12.59
N GLU A 13 -41.55 -29.33 13.74
CA GLU A 13 -41.18 -27.99 14.24
C GLU A 13 -40.19 -27.28 13.29
N ARG A 14 -39.22 -28.02 12.73
CA ARG A 14 -38.24 -27.49 11.77
C ARG A 14 -38.83 -27.10 10.41
N ALA A 15 -39.95 -27.71 10.02
CA ALA A 15 -40.66 -27.35 8.78
C ALA A 15 -41.49 -26.06 8.95
N ALA A 16 -41.97 -25.79 10.17
CA ALA A 16 -42.69 -24.56 10.52
C ALA A 16 -41.75 -23.36 10.74
N GLU A 17 -40.53 -23.62 11.22
CA GLU A 17 -39.41 -22.68 11.16
C GLU A 17 -38.91 -22.57 9.72
N GLY A 18 -39.74 -21.99 8.85
CA GLY A 18 -39.35 -21.55 7.53
C GLY A 18 -38.10 -20.70 7.69
N LYS A 19 -36.94 -21.33 7.43
CA LYS A 19 -35.64 -20.68 7.33
C LYS A 19 -35.86 -19.58 6.32
N ARG A 20 -36.08 -18.36 6.82
CA ARG A 20 -35.86 -17.13 6.08
C ARG A 20 -34.40 -17.23 5.68
N THR A 21 -34.14 -17.84 4.54
CA THR A 21 -32.87 -17.78 3.85
C THR A 21 -32.57 -16.30 3.83
N VAL A 22 -31.65 -15.89 4.69
CA VAL A 22 -31.25 -14.50 4.83
C VAL A 22 -30.74 -14.17 3.44
N TRP A 23 -31.56 -13.51 2.64
CA TRP A 23 -31.29 -13.15 1.24
C TRP A 23 -30.30 -11.99 1.17
N TRP A 24 -30.07 -11.36 2.33
CA TRP A 24 -29.20 -10.21 2.53
C TRP A 24 -27.75 -10.42 2.08
N PRO A 25 -27.06 -11.55 2.33
CA PRO A 25 -25.71 -11.81 1.83
C PRO A 25 -25.67 -11.89 0.31
N TRP A 26 -26.72 -12.44 -0.31
CA TRP A 26 -26.83 -12.55 -1.76
C TRP A 26 -27.08 -11.19 -2.42
N LEU A 27 -27.90 -10.34 -1.81
CA LEU A 27 -28.11 -8.97 -2.26
C LEU A 27 -26.83 -8.13 -2.15
N PHE A 28 -26.06 -8.28 -1.06
CA PHE A 28 -24.75 -7.62 -0.92
C PHE A 28 -23.74 -8.10 -1.96
N LEU A 29 -23.65 -9.41 -2.19
CA LEU A 29 -22.81 -9.97 -3.25
C LEU A 29 -23.20 -9.44 -4.65
N ALA A 30 -24.50 -9.41 -4.95
CA ALA A 30 -25.01 -8.92 -6.23
C ALA A 30 -24.74 -7.42 -6.47
N ALA A 31 -24.58 -6.62 -5.41
CA ALA A 31 -24.24 -5.20 -5.52
C ALA A 31 -22.71 -4.96 -5.60
N VAL A 32 -21.92 -5.69 -4.82
CA VAL A 32 -20.47 -5.48 -4.72
C VAL A 32 -19.74 -5.98 -5.98
N VAL A 33 -20.16 -7.12 -6.53
CA VAL A 33 -19.51 -7.71 -7.73
C VAL A 33 -19.56 -6.77 -8.94
N PRO A 34 -20.70 -6.22 -9.38
CA PRO A 34 -20.73 -5.29 -10.51
C PRO A 34 -19.98 -3.98 -10.21
N LEU A 35 -19.96 -3.51 -8.95
CA LEU A 35 -19.17 -2.32 -8.57
C LEU A 35 -17.66 -2.54 -8.77
N LEU A 36 -17.15 -3.72 -8.42
CA LEU A 36 -15.74 -4.08 -8.63
C LEU A 36 -15.41 -4.29 -10.11
N VAL A 37 -16.32 -4.89 -10.88
CA VAL A 37 -16.14 -5.07 -12.34
C VAL A 37 -16.10 -3.70 -13.04
N VAL A 38 -16.99 -2.77 -12.71
CA VAL A 38 -17.00 -1.42 -13.29
C VAL A 38 -15.71 -0.66 -12.95
N ARG A 39 -15.18 -0.79 -11.71
CA ARG A 39 -13.88 -0.18 -11.36
C ARG A 39 -12.71 -0.77 -12.15
N ALA A 40 -12.73 -2.05 -12.49
CA ALA A 40 -11.68 -2.66 -13.30
C ALA A 40 -11.66 -2.09 -14.74
N PHE A 41 -12.82 -1.74 -15.31
CA PHE A 41 -12.91 -1.18 -16.66
C PHE A 41 -12.58 0.30 -16.76
N VAL A 42 -12.76 1.11 -15.70
CA VAL A 42 -12.40 2.54 -15.70
C VAL A 42 -10.88 2.77 -15.54
N VAL A 43 -10.13 1.76 -15.06
CA VAL A 43 -8.65 1.80 -14.94
C VAL A 43 -7.94 1.16 -16.14
N SER A 44 -8.66 0.58 -17.10
CA SER A 44 -8.05 -0.10 -18.26
C SER A 44 -8.00 0.75 -19.54
N GLY A 45 -8.08 2.07 -19.40
CA GLY A 45 -7.92 3.01 -20.50
C GLY A 45 -6.46 3.44 -20.71
N GLU A 46 -5.54 2.50 -20.88
CA GLU A 46 -4.20 2.81 -21.42
C GLU A 46 -3.99 1.92 -22.66
N PRO A 47 -3.88 2.50 -23.87
CA PRO A 47 -3.73 1.71 -25.08
C PRO A 47 -2.43 0.92 -25.03
N ALA A 48 -2.55 -0.35 -25.41
CA ALA A 48 -1.45 -1.27 -25.60
C ALA A 48 -0.52 -0.78 -26.73
N ASP A 49 0.50 -0.01 -26.38
CA ASP A 49 1.71 0.10 -27.19
C ASP A 49 2.65 -1.05 -26.81
N ALA A 50 2.48 -2.14 -27.55
CA ALA A 50 3.47 -3.18 -27.69
C ALA A 50 4.70 -2.62 -28.41
N THR A 51 5.61 -1.99 -27.67
CA THR A 51 7.02 -1.94 -28.04
C THR A 51 7.80 -2.78 -27.05
N ALA A 52 8.17 -3.98 -27.51
CA ALA A 52 9.20 -4.79 -26.89
C ALA A 52 10.53 -4.03 -26.95
N VAL A 53 10.77 -3.16 -25.96
CA VAL A 53 12.12 -2.76 -25.61
C VAL A 53 12.61 -3.83 -24.64
N LEU A 54 13.48 -4.70 -25.14
CA LEU A 54 14.44 -5.44 -24.33
C LEU A 54 15.29 -4.39 -23.59
N GLN A 55 14.73 -3.83 -22.53
CA GLN A 55 15.43 -2.94 -21.64
C GLN A 55 16.23 -3.87 -20.76
N SER A 56 17.44 -4.16 -21.25
CA SER A 56 18.56 -4.70 -20.50
C SER A 56 18.43 -4.22 -19.06
N ALA A 57 18.09 -5.13 -18.14
CA ALA A 57 18.02 -4.85 -16.73
C ALA A 57 19.45 -4.55 -16.27
N ALA A 58 19.88 -3.31 -16.49
CA ALA A 58 20.99 -2.74 -15.77
C ALA A 58 20.62 -2.93 -14.30
N VAL A 59 21.43 -3.69 -13.58
CA VAL A 59 21.29 -3.86 -12.14
C VAL A 59 21.29 -2.45 -11.56
N ALA A 60 20.11 -1.93 -11.23
CA ALA A 60 19.94 -0.59 -10.71
C ALA A 60 20.74 -0.54 -9.41
N THR A 61 21.90 0.11 -9.47
CA THR A 61 22.78 0.23 -8.31
C THR A 61 22.08 1.20 -7.37
N ALA A 62 21.92 0.80 -6.10
CA ALA A 62 21.28 1.66 -5.11
C ALA A 62 21.98 3.02 -5.06
N ALA A 63 21.20 4.11 -5.08
CA ALA A 63 21.75 5.45 -5.17
C ALA A 63 22.43 5.87 -3.86
N SER A 64 23.51 6.65 -4.00
CA SER A 64 24.25 7.29 -2.91
C SER A 64 23.83 8.75 -2.69
N HIS A 65 22.95 9.27 -3.55
CA HIS A 65 22.38 10.61 -3.49
C HIS A 65 20.90 10.58 -3.88
N ALA A 66 20.11 11.48 -3.31
CA ALA A 66 18.67 11.59 -3.57
C ALA A 66 18.21 13.03 -3.31
N SER A 67 17.26 13.53 -4.10
CA SER A 67 16.62 14.83 -3.86
C SER A 67 15.22 14.61 -3.33
N ASP A 68 14.19 14.95 -4.11
CA ASP A 68 12.79 14.75 -3.74
C ASP A 68 12.27 13.41 -4.25
N GLY A 69 11.30 12.89 -3.52
CA GLY A 69 10.56 11.70 -3.91
C GLY A 69 10.57 10.62 -2.85
N ARG A 70 9.87 9.54 -3.17
CA ARG A 70 9.70 8.38 -2.32
C ARG A 70 10.65 7.27 -2.78
N HIS A 71 11.48 6.80 -1.86
CA HIS A 71 12.50 5.79 -2.13
C HIS A 71 12.42 4.63 -1.15
N ARG A 72 12.68 3.42 -1.64
CA ARG A 72 12.90 2.23 -0.79
C ARG A 72 14.37 2.12 -0.43
N VAL A 73 14.65 1.99 0.85
CA VAL A 73 16.00 1.72 1.37
C VAL A 73 16.32 0.24 1.15
N GLY A 74 17.49 -0.05 0.60
CA GLY A 74 17.91 -1.35 0.08
C GLY A 74 18.03 -1.32 -1.45
N PRO A 75 16.93 -1.47 -2.21
CA PRO A 75 16.98 -1.50 -3.67
C PRO A 75 17.08 -0.11 -4.32
N GLY A 76 16.58 0.94 -3.68
CA GLY A 76 16.61 2.31 -4.22
C GLY A 76 17.73 3.16 -3.63
N LEU A 77 17.89 3.13 -2.31
CA LEU A 77 18.92 3.88 -1.57
C LEU A 77 19.74 2.94 -0.69
N LEU A 78 21.03 3.23 -0.52
CA LEU A 78 21.86 2.50 0.42
C LEU A 78 21.39 2.73 1.87
N PRO A 79 21.26 1.68 2.71
CA PRO A 79 21.10 1.85 4.15
C PRO A 79 22.31 2.57 4.75
N GLY A 80 22.11 3.45 5.74
CA GLY A 80 23.21 4.22 6.30
C GLY A 80 22.82 5.58 6.85
N VAL A 81 23.80 6.43 7.09
CA VAL A 81 23.57 7.83 7.50
C VAL A 81 23.51 8.70 6.26
N TRP A 82 22.38 9.35 6.06
CA TRP A 82 22.14 10.30 4.98
C TRP A 82 22.17 11.71 5.52
N ALA A 83 22.90 12.60 4.86
CA ALA A 83 23.06 13.99 5.27
C ALA A 83 22.69 14.97 4.16
N THR A 84 22.24 16.14 4.57
CA THR A 84 21.98 17.30 3.70
C THR A 84 22.63 18.53 4.30
N GLU A 85 23.08 19.46 3.47
CA GLU A 85 23.50 20.81 3.90
C GLU A 85 22.30 21.70 4.24
N GLY A 86 21.08 21.25 3.91
CA GLY A 86 19.84 21.97 4.12
C GLY A 86 19.33 22.66 2.86
N PRO A 87 18.17 23.33 2.96
CA PRO A 87 17.55 24.00 1.82
C PRO A 87 18.26 25.31 1.48
N PRO A 88 17.97 25.92 0.32
CA PRO A 88 18.36 27.29 0.04
C PRO A 88 17.92 28.26 1.16
N PRO A 89 18.56 29.43 1.31
CA PRO A 89 18.21 30.39 2.36
C PRO A 89 16.72 30.73 2.40
N GLY A 90 16.11 30.64 3.59
CA GLY A 90 14.68 30.85 3.79
C GLY A 90 13.78 29.66 3.43
N GLY A 91 14.35 28.57 2.91
CA GLY A 91 13.61 27.35 2.59
C GLY A 91 13.41 26.41 3.79
N THR A 92 12.65 25.34 3.57
CA THR A 92 12.53 24.20 4.48
C THR A 92 12.44 22.95 3.62
N CYS A 93 13.24 21.94 3.93
CA CYS A 93 13.10 20.62 3.36
C CYS A 93 12.76 19.62 4.46
N GLY A 94 12.57 18.36 4.11
CA GLY A 94 12.19 17.37 5.11
C GLY A 94 12.35 15.94 4.64
N TYR A 95 12.10 15.06 5.59
CA TYR A 95 11.94 13.64 5.30
C TYR A 95 10.82 13.04 6.16
N LEU A 96 10.19 12.00 5.62
CA LEU A 96 9.31 11.08 6.33
C LEU A 96 9.83 9.67 6.10
N ARG A 97 10.14 8.95 7.18
CA ARG A 97 10.52 7.54 7.15
C ARG A 97 9.35 6.69 7.60
N THR A 98 9.01 5.69 6.82
CA THR A 98 8.03 4.66 7.19
C THR A 98 8.68 3.28 7.19
N GLY A 99 8.30 2.46 8.16
CA GLY A 99 8.73 1.08 8.31
C GLY A 99 8.18 0.18 7.19
N PRO A 100 8.58 -1.10 7.18
CA PRO A 100 8.09 -2.07 6.21
C PRO A 100 6.60 -2.37 6.34
N ASP A 101 6.03 -2.14 7.53
CA ASP A 101 4.60 -2.21 7.84
C ASP A 101 3.82 -0.94 7.43
N GLY A 102 4.52 0.09 6.95
CA GLY A 102 3.96 1.39 6.60
C GLY A 102 3.80 2.34 7.79
N ALA A 103 4.17 1.94 9.00
CA ALA A 103 4.12 2.81 10.18
C ALA A 103 5.15 3.94 10.07
N GLU A 104 4.81 5.14 10.54
CA GLU A 104 5.78 6.24 10.61
C GLU A 104 6.86 5.91 11.65
N VAL A 105 8.11 5.90 11.21
CA VAL A 105 9.30 5.70 12.06
C VAL A 105 9.83 7.03 12.55
N SER A 106 9.90 8.02 11.66
CA SER A 106 10.32 9.38 12.01
C SER A 106 9.97 10.37 10.91
N ARG A 107 9.82 11.64 11.29
CA ARG A 107 9.61 12.76 10.37
C ARG A 107 10.39 13.96 10.87
N ALA A 108 10.97 14.72 9.95
CA ALA A 108 11.60 16.00 10.29
C ALA A 108 11.40 17.04 9.19
N ALA A 109 11.26 18.29 9.61
CA ALA A 109 11.43 19.47 8.78
C ALA A 109 12.77 20.12 9.16
N VAL A 110 13.62 20.38 8.17
CA VAL A 110 15.00 20.82 8.32
C VAL A 110 15.21 22.15 7.59
N ARG A 111 15.84 23.09 8.29
CA ARG A 111 16.13 24.46 7.84
C ARG A 111 17.63 24.75 7.70
N GLY A 112 18.46 23.71 7.80
CA GLY A 112 19.91 23.77 7.76
C GLY A 112 20.50 22.35 7.71
N PRO A 113 21.81 22.19 7.98
CA PRO A 113 22.47 20.91 7.92
C PRO A 113 21.82 19.88 8.84
N ALA A 114 21.59 18.69 8.31
CA ALA A 114 20.90 17.63 9.04
C ALA A 114 21.35 16.24 8.57
N ALA A 115 21.08 15.23 9.41
CA ALA A 115 21.32 13.84 9.09
C ALA A 115 20.18 12.94 9.56
N ALA A 116 19.92 11.88 8.81
CA ALA A 116 18.95 10.85 9.10
C ALA A 116 19.59 9.47 8.91
N ARG A 117 19.37 8.55 9.86
CA ARG A 117 19.79 7.15 9.68
C ARG A 117 18.67 6.40 8.98
N LEU A 118 18.95 5.83 7.81
CA LEU A 118 18.03 5.00 7.04
C LEU A 118 18.34 3.53 7.30
N VAL A 119 17.31 2.74 7.60
CA VAL A 119 17.43 1.30 7.84
C VAL A 119 16.91 0.54 6.63
N ASP A 120 17.50 -0.62 6.34
CA ASP A 120 17.06 -1.50 5.26
C ASP A 120 15.56 -1.82 5.36
N ARG A 121 14.90 -1.94 4.20
CA ARG A 121 13.45 -2.15 4.02
C ARG A 121 12.53 -1.01 4.50
N GLU A 122 13.08 0.12 4.95
CA GLU A 122 12.29 1.33 5.15
C GLU A 122 11.92 1.97 3.81
N THR A 123 10.90 2.82 3.85
CA THR A 123 10.63 3.81 2.82
C THR A 123 10.96 5.18 3.38
N VAL A 124 11.68 6.00 2.63
CA VAL A 124 11.87 7.42 2.94
C VAL A 124 11.25 8.28 1.85
N THR A 125 10.54 9.33 2.24
CA THR A 125 10.05 10.37 1.35
C THR A 125 10.78 11.65 1.67
N PHE A 126 11.61 12.13 0.75
CA PHE A 126 12.27 13.42 0.82
C PHE A 126 11.41 14.50 0.15
N THR A 127 11.40 15.70 0.75
CA THR A 127 10.61 16.82 0.25
C THR A 127 11.37 18.14 0.39
N GLY A 128 11.02 19.12 -0.45
CA GLY A 128 11.51 20.50 -0.35
C GLY A 128 12.87 20.73 -1.01
N GLY A 129 13.28 19.84 -1.93
CA GLY A 129 14.38 20.08 -2.86
C GLY A 129 15.79 19.93 -2.29
N CYS A 130 15.94 19.42 -1.08
CA CYS A 130 17.25 19.16 -0.50
C CYS A 130 17.93 17.98 -1.18
N THR A 131 19.25 18.09 -1.41
CA THR A 131 20.06 16.94 -1.81
C THR A 131 20.57 16.21 -0.58
N TRP A 132 20.15 14.97 -0.43
CA TRP A 132 20.62 14.04 0.59
C TRP A 132 21.69 13.13 0.01
N THR A 133 22.76 12.90 0.76
CA THR A 133 23.88 12.05 0.35
C THR A 133 24.25 11.08 1.47
N THR A 134 24.62 9.86 1.12
CA THR A 134 25.17 8.91 2.09
C THR A 134 26.54 9.38 2.56
N ARG A 135 26.79 9.32 3.87
CA ARG A 135 28.11 9.53 4.48
C ARG A 135 28.86 8.22 4.67
#